data_AF-A0A6L6X530-F1
#
_entry.id   AF-A0A6L6X530-F1
#
_cell.length_a   1.000
_cell.length_b   1.000
_cell.length_c   1.000
_cell.angle_alpha   90.00
_cell.angle_beta   90.00
_cell.angle_gamma   90.00
#
_symmetry.space_group_name_H-M   'P 1'
#
loop_
_entity.id
_entity.type
_entity.pdbx_description
1 polymer ?
#
loop_
_entity_poly.entity_id
_entity_poly.type
_entity_poly.pdbx_seq_one_letter_code
_entity_poly.pdbx_strand_id
1 'polypeptide(L)'
;MDGTELGELSDQDLLARHVDGDKDAFGEIVRRHRDRLWAVALRTLGDREEAADAVQDALVSAYRAAHTFRGQSAVTTWLHRITVNACLDRARKAASRKTSPVDDAERLDQLLEPHESAAAPVERGDLHRELLEALGTLPHDQRACLVLVDMQGYPVAEAARVLDVPTGTVKSRCARGRARLLPLLTHLRTEAPPRRENLRVTGKDDGKENSGSEDDSRNSAPGRNRTQGTTVPPAAEPKDAGSPPDTGPSDSAAVKNGGGRA
;
A
#
# COMPACT_ATOMS: atom_id res chain seq x y z
N MET A 1 6.26 39.97 0.06
CA MET A 1 5.75 39.54 -1.26
C MET A 1 6.36 38.17 -1.48
N ASP A 2 5.61 37.11 -1.77
CA ASP A 2 6.10 35.83 -2.38
C ASP A 2 5.13 34.63 -2.22
N GLY A 3 4.15 34.67 -1.29
CA GLY A 3 3.24 33.53 -1.07
C GLY A 3 2.34 33.16 -2.26
N THR A 4 2.02 34.13 -3.14
CA THR A 4 1.20 33.89 -4.33
C THR A 4 2.00 33.21 -5.45
N GLU A 5 3.29 33.51 -5.58
CA GLU A 5 4.15 32.90 -6.63
C GLU A 5 4.41 31.42 -6.34
N LEU A 6 4.65 31.06 -5.07
CA LEU A 6 4.86 29.65 -4.69
C LEU A 6 3.61 28.80 -4.93
N GLY A 7 2.42 29.39 -4.80
CA GLY A 7 1.14 28.72 -5.01
C GLY A 7 0.91 28.18 -6.42
N GLU A 8 1.60 28.73 -7.42
CA GLU A 8 1.44 28.35 -8.84
C GLU A 8 2.52 27.36 -9.33
N LEU A 9 3.63 27.24 -8.60
CA LEU A 9 4.73 26.37 -8.96
C LEU A 9 4.35 24.89 -8.88
N SER A 10 4.97 24.06 -9.73
CA SER A 10 4.84 22.62 -9.60
C SER A 10 5.49 22.13 -8.30
N ASP A 11 5.04 21.00 -7.77
CA ASP A 11 5.64 20.43 -6.55
C ASP A 11 7.14 20.11 -6.74
N GLN A 12 7.55 19.80 -7.98
CA GLN A 12 8.95 19.55 -8.30
C GLN A 12 9.79 20.83 -8.24
N ASP A 13 9.26 21.95 -8.74
CA ASP A 13 9.94 23.25 -8.67
C ASP A 13 10.02 23.75 -7.22
N LEU A 14 8.97 23.53 -6.43
CA LEU A 14 8.99 23.83 -4.99
C LEU A 14 10.06 23.00 -4.26
N LEU A 15 10.21 21.72 -4.60
CA LEU A 15 11.28 20.88 -4.05
C LEU A 15 12.66 21.40 -4.43
N ALA A 16 12.85 21.81 -5.69
CA ALA A 16 14.12 22.38 -6.16
C ALA A 16 14.46 23.68 -5.41
N ARG A 17 13.50 24.62 -5.30
CA ARG A 17 13.68 25.85 -4.53
C ARG A 17 14.01 25.61 -3.06
N HIS A 18 13.34 24.64 -2.43
CA HIS A 18 13.65 24.23 -1.05
C HIS A 18 15.09 23.72 -0.92
N VAL A 19 15.56 22.89 -1.86
CA VAL A 19 16.95 22.41 -1.89
C VAL A 19 17.93 23.57 -2.10
N ASP A 20 17.56 24.58 -2.89
CA ASP A 20 18.34 25.81 -3.11
C ASP A 20 18.29 26.80 -1.93
N GLY A 21 17.51 26.49 -0.88
CA GLY A 21 17.49 27.23 0.38
C GLY A 21 16.28 28.15 0.60
N ASP A 22 15.27 28.10 -0.27
CA ASP A 22 13.99 28.77 -0.04
C ASP A 22 13.22 28.10 1.11
N LYS A 23 13.08 28.83 2.22
CA LYS A 23 12.49 28.33 3.47
C LYS A 23 10.98 28.13 3.38
N ASP A 24 10.31 28.81 2.45
CA ASP A 24 8.85 28.81 2.34
C ASP A 24 8.36 27.76 1.33
N ALA A 25 9.21 27.35 0.38
CA ALA A 25 8.86 26.40 -0.67
C ALA A 25 8.39 25.03 -0.14
N PHE A 26 9.06 24.48 0.89
CA PHE A 26 8.59 23.23 1.50
C PHE A 26 7.27 23.41 2.27
N GLY A 27 7.07 24.58 2.89
CA GLY A 27 5.82 24.90 3.58
C GLY A 27 4.61 24.84 2.64
N GLU A 28 4.77 25.29 1.40
CA GLU A 28 3.73 25.19 0.37
C GLU A 28 3.44 23.73 -0.03
N ILE A 29 4.47 22.88 -0.16
CA ILE A 29 4.29 21.44 -0.39
C ILE A 29 3.48 20.82 0.76
N VAL A 30 3.84 21.11 2.01
CA VAL A 30 3.11 20.61 3.19
C VAL A 30 1.66 21.05 3.14
N ARG A 31 1.40 22.34 2.86
CA ARG A 31 0.05 22.89 2.77
C ARG A 31 -0.81 22.16 1.74
N ARG A 32 -0.25 21.81 0.57
CA ARG A 32 -0.96 21.09 -0.51
C ARG A 32 -1.24 19.63 -0.19
N HIS A 33 -0.33 18.95 0.51
CA HIS A 33 -0.35 17.49 0.63
C HIS A 33 -0.76 16.97 2.01
N ARG A 34 -0.73 17.81 3.06
CA ARG A 34 -0.96 17.39 4.46
C ARG A 34 -2.22 16.54 4.64
N ASP A 35 -3.35 16.92 4.03
CA ASP A 35 -4.63 16.25 4.25
C ASP A 35 -4.63 14.86 3.59
N ARG A 36 -3.97 14.73 2.43
CA ARG A 36 -3.79 13.44 1.75
C ARG A 36 -2.84 12.52 2.51
N LEU A 37 -1.73 13.06 3.01
CA LEU A 37 -0.77 12.30 3.82
C LEU A 37 -1.41 11.84 5.14
N TRP A 38 -2.18 12.71 5.78
CA TRP A 38 -3.00 12.39 6.94
C TRP A 38 -3.96 11.23 6.65
N ALA A 39 -4.73 11.33 5.58
CA ALA A 39 -5.70 10.31 5.23
C ALA A 39 -5.06 8.98 4.83
N VAL A 40 -3.83 8.98 4.28
CA VAL A 40 -3.04 7.77 4.05
C VAL A 40 -2.55 7.16 5.37
N ALA A 41 -2.02 7.98 6.27
CA ALA A 41 -1.51 7.52 7.56
C ALA A 41 -2.62 6.94 8.44
N LEU A 42 -3.75 7.65 8.56
CA LEU A 42 -4.90 7.21 9.35
C LEU A 42 -5.45 5.86 8.84
N ARG A 43 -5.59 5.70 7.52
CA ARG A 43 -6.02 4.42 6.93
C ARG A 43 -4.96 3.32 7.04
N THR A 44 -3.69 3.63 7.28
CA THR A 44 -2.61 2.65 7.40
C THR A 44 -2.41 2.19 8.86
N LEU A 45 -2.60 3.09 9.82
CA LEU A 45 -2.40 2.81 11.25
C LEU A 45 -3.71 2.49 11.98
N GLY A 46 -4.80 3.17 11.63
CA GLY A 46 -6.10 3.02 12.30
C GLY A 46 -6.16 3.68 13.67
N ASP A 47 -5.13 4.44 14.05
CA ASP A 47 -5.04 5.21 15.29
C ASP A 47 -4.64 6.65 14.96
N ARG A 48 -5.33 7.62 15.57
CA ARG A 48 -5.19 9.05 15.26
C ARG A 48 -3.88 9.63 15.79
N GLU A 49 -3.46 9.24 16.98
CA GLU A 49 -2.23 9.75 17.61
C GLU A 49 -1.00 9.20 16.88
N GLU A 50 -0.99 7.88 16.62
CA GLU A 50 0.05 7.23 15.83
C GLU A 50 0.13 7.78 14.40
N ALA A 51 -1.01 8.10 13.78
CA ALA A 51 -1.04 8.72 12.46
C ALA A 51 -0.48 10.14 12.46
N ALA A 52 -0.75 10.94 13.50
CA ALA A 52 -0.22 12.31 13.62
C ALA A 52 1.29 12.30 13.72
N ASP A 53 1.80 11.44 14.59
CA ASP A 53 3.24 11.27 14.72
C ASP A 53 3.88 10.73 13.43
N ALA A 54 3.26 9.74 12.77
CA ALA A 54 3.78 9.21 11.51
C ALA A 54 3.86 10.26 10.41
N VAL A 55 2.84 11.13 10.29
CA VAL A 55 2.86 12.24 9.33
C VAL A 55 3.95 13.23 9.69
N GLN A 56 4.11 13.58 10.96
CA GLN A 56 5.16 14.48 11.40
C GLN A 56 6.56 13.91 11.08
N ASP A 57 6.81 12.65 11.45
CA ASP A 57 8.06 11.94 11.15
C ASP A 57 8.33 11.90 9.64
N ALA A 58 7.29 11.67 8.85
CA ALA A 58 7.37 11.64 7.40
C ALA A 58 7.70 13.02 6.81
N LEU A 59 7.06 14.09 7.29
CA LEU A 59 7.32 15.45 6.83
C LEU A 59 8.74 15.90 7.19
N VAL A 60 9.23 15.59 8.39
CA VAL A 60 10.61 15.86 8.80
C VAL A 60 11.59 15.07 7.93
N SER A 61 11.30 13.80 7.66
CA SER A 61 12.11 12.95 6.79
C SER A 61 12.14 13.47 5.36
N ALA A 62 10.99 13.89 4.82
CA ALA A 62 10.89 14.48 3.49
C ALA A 62 11.66 15.81 3.40
N TYR A 63 11.54 16.68 4.40
CA TYR A 63 12.28 17.94 4.46
C TYR A 63 13.79 17.71 4.35
N ARG A 64 14.31 16.74 5.11
CA ARG A 64 15.74 16.37 5.11
C ARG A 64 16.18 15.66 3.84
N ALA A 65 15.31 14.80 3.28
CA ALA A 65 15.62 13.96 2.13
C ALA A 65 15.27 14.61 0.78
N ALA A 66 14.79 15.86 0.75
CA ALA A 66 14.38 16.56 -0.47
C ALA A 66 15.44 16.52 -1.58
N HIS A 67 16.70 16.69 -1.23
CA HIS A 67 17.86 16.60 -2.16
C HIS A 67 18.03 15.23 -2.83
N THR A 68 17.41 14.17 -2.29
CA THR A 68 17.46 12.81 -2.87
C THR A 68 16.40 12.58 -3.93
N PHE A 69 15.44 13.50 -4.10
CA PHE A 69 14.39 13.37 -5.09
C PHE A 69 14.96 13.57 -6.50
N ARG A 70 14.83 12.55 -7.36
CA ARG A 70 15.41 12.52 -8.71
C ARG A 70 14.39 12.74 -9.85
N GLY A 71 13.16 13.14 -9.54
CA GLY A 71 12.10 13.35 -10.55
C GLY A 71 11.65 12.09 -11.29
N GLN A 72 11.93 10.89 -10.78
CA GLN A 72 11.56 9.61 -11.41
C GLN A 72 10.12 9.17 -11.10
N SER A 73 9.43 9.92 -10.23
CA SER A 73 8.02 9.76 -9.89
C SER A 73 7.45 11.14 -9.56
N ALA A 74 6.13 11.26 -9.44
CA ALA A 74 5.53 12.46 -8.87
C ALA A 74 6.01 12.66 -7.42
N VAL A 75 6.03 13.92 -6.98
CA VAL A 75 6.36 14.30 -5.59
C VAL A 75 5.37 13.67 -4.62
N THR A 76 4.09 13.63 -4.99
CA THR A 76 3.03 12.94 -4.23
C THR A 76 3.37 11.47 -3.97
N THR A 77 3.84 10.74 -4.98
CA THR A 77 4.26 9.35 -4.85
C THR A 77 5.44 9.20 -3.90
N TRP A 78 6.42 10.10 -4.00
CA TRP A 78 7.58 10.11 -3.12
C TRP A 78 7.19 10.41 -1.66
N LEU A 79 6.29 11.38 -1.43
CA LEU A 79 5.75 11.69 -0.10
C LEU A 79 4.95 10.51 0.46
N HIS A 80 4.07 9.89 -0.33
CA HIS A 80 3.30 8.70 0.08
C HIS A 80 4.23 7.57 0.51
N ARG A 81 5.36 7.37 -0.18
CA ARG A 81 6.38 6.40 0.22
C ARG A 81 6.95 6.68 1.60
N ILE A 82 7.37 7.92 1.83
CA ILE A 82 7.93 8.30 3.13
C ILE A 82 6.88 8.12 4.23
N THR A 83 5.64 8.55 3.99
CA THR A 83 4.53 8.41 4.95
C THR A 83 4.18 6.97 5.27
N VAL A 84 4.02 6.11 4.26
CA VAL A 84 3.68 4.70 4.50
C VAL A 84 4.83 3.98 5.20
N ASN A 85 6.08 4.26 4.87
CA ASN A 85 7.22 3.68 5.55
C ASN A 85 7.29 4.11 7.03
N ALA A 86 7.06 5.40 7.32
CA ALA A 86 6.95 5.89 8.69
C ALA A 86 5.84 5.17 9.46
N CYS A 87 4.67 4.96 8.84
CA CYS A 87 3.59 4.18 9.45
C CYS A 87 4.01 2.74 9.76
N LEU A 88 4.64 2.04 8.81
CA LEU A 88 5.09 0.66 8.99
C LEU A 88 6.22 0.53 10.01
N ASP A 89 7.12 1.51 10.10
CA ASP A 89 8.15 1.60 11.14
C ASP A 89 7.52 1.73 12.53
N ARG A 90 6.52 2.60 12.68
CA ARG A 90 5.79 2.78 13.94
C ARG A 90 5.03 1.54 14.35
N ALA A 91 4.29 0.92 13.42
CA ALA A 91 3.58 -0.33 13.65
C ALA A 91 4.52 -1.44 14.15
N ARG A 92 5.70 -1.58 13.54
CA ARG A 92 6.73 -2.54 13.98
C ARG A 92 7.25 -2.23 15.39
N LYS A 93 7.53 -0.95 15.70
CA LYS A 93 7.96 -0.52 17.04
C LYS A 93 6.88 -0.71 18.10
N ALA A 94 5.60 -0.53 17.77
CA ALA A 94 4.49 -0.77 18.68
C ALA A 94 4.33 -2.27 18.97
N ALA A 95 4.42 -3.12 17.94
CA ALA A 95 4.37 -4.57 18.10
C ALA A 95 5.50 -5.10 19.00
N SER A 96 6.71 -4.53 18.91
CA SER A 96 7.82 -4.90 19.81
C SER A 96 7.69 -4.37 21.23
N ARG A 97 6.83 -3.37 21.49
CA ARG A 97 6.54 -2.86 22.84
C ARG A 97 5.40 -3.63 23.51
N LYS A 98 4.41 -4.09 22.73
CA LYS A 98 3.25 -4.88 23.21
C LYS A 98 3.61 -6.28 23.74
N THR A 99 4.87 -6.72 23.68
CA THR A 99 5.37 -7.84 24.49
C THR A 99 5.45 -7.54 26.00
N SER A 100 5.03 -6.35 26.44
CA SER A 100 4.56 -6.06 27.80
C SER A 100 3.07 -5.70 27.73
N PRO A 101 2.19 -6.32 28.55
CA PRO A 101 0.75 -6.22 28.35
C PRO A 101 0.23 -4.85 28.77
N VAL A 102 -0.29 -4.09 27.80
CA VAL A 102 -1.33 -3.09 28.04
C VAL A 102 -2.37 -3.28 26.95
N ASP A 103 -3.55 -3.72 27.40
CA ASP A 103 -4.79 -3.80 26.66
C ASP A 103 -5.38 -2.39 26.64
N ASP A 104 -5.42 -1.75 25.48
CA ASP A 104 -6.13 -0.49 25.28
C ASP A 104 -6.88 -0.60 23.95
N ALA A 105 -8.01 -1.29 24.03
CA ALA A 105 -9.01 -1.37 22.97
C ALA A 105 -10.17 -0.41 23.26
N GLU A 106 -9.90 0.84 23.66
CA GLU A 106 -10.91 1.88 23.83
C GLU A 106 -10.32 3.24 23.46
N ARG A 107 -10.28 3.56 22.17
CA ARG A 107 -10.04 4.95 21.70
C ARG A 107 -10.52 5.16 20.26
N LEU A 108 -11.84 5.07 20.06
CA LEU A 108 -12.48 5.59 18.84
C LEU A 108 -13.65 6.53 19.14
N ASP A 109 -13.61 7.19 20.30
CA ASP A 109 -14.55 8.26 20.58
C ASP A 109 -13.81 9.56 20.84
N GLN A 110 -14.20 10.58 20.06
CA GLN A 110 -13.74 11.98 20.13
C GLN A 110 -12.37 12.28 19.52
N LEU A 111 -12.39 12.54 18.21
CA LEU A 111 -11.94 13.78 17.56
C LEU A 111 -11.81 13.46 16.07
N LEU A 112 -12.87 13.72 15.30
CA LEU A 112 -12.81 14.01 13.86
C LEU A 112 -12.70 15.53 13.80
N GLU A 113 -11.52 16.08 13.53
CA GLU A 113 -11.26 16.88 12.33
C GLU A 113 -9.76 17.21 12.29
N PRO A 114 -9.14 17.22 11.10
CA PRO A 114 -8.98 18.51 10.43
C PRO A 114 -9.49 18.47 8.98
N HIS A 115 -10.55 19.24 8.71
CA HIS A 115 -10.90 19.86 7.43
C HIS A 115 -11.12 18.95 6.22
N GLU A 116 -11.78 17.80 6.38
CA GLU A 116 -12.71 17.38 5.33
C GLU A 116 -14.01 18.16 5.53
N SER A 117 -14.10 19.36 4.96
CA SER A 117 -15.32 20.15 4.70
C SER A 117 -16.51 19.88 5.65
N ALA A 118 -16.85 20.87 6.49
CA ALA A 118 -17.97 20.93 7.44
C ALA A 118 -19.39 20.80 6.82
N ALA A 119 -19.57 19.94 5.81
CA ALA A 119 -20.81 19.65 5.09
C ALA A 119 -20.88 18.19 4.59
N ALA A 120 -20.14 17.26 5.19
CA ALA A 120 -20.38 15.84 4.95
C ALA A 120 -21.60 15.36 5.77
N PRO A 121 -22.66 14.78 5.16
CA PRO A 121 -23.80 14.20 5.87
C PRO A 121 -23.32 13.16 6.88
N VAL A 122 -24.01 13.05 8.01
CA VAL A 122 -23.74 12.09 9.10
C VAL A 122 -23.48 10.67 8.58
N GLU A 123 -24.22 10.25 7.55
CA GLU A 123 -24.08 8.95 6.86
C GLU A 123 -22.68 8.70 6.28
N ARG A 124 -21.99 9.76 5.81
CA ARG A 124 -20.61 9.67 5.30
C ARG A 124 -19.60 9.42 6.42
N GLY A 125 -19.87 9.94 7.63
CA GLY A 125 -19.05 9.75 8.82
C GLY A 125 -19.12 8.31 9.34
N ASP A 126 -20.31 7.72 9.35
CA ASP A 126 -20.52 6.34 9.81
C ASP A 126 -19.87 5.32 8.86
N LEU A 127 -20.01 5.52 7.54
CA LEU A 127 -19.31 4.71 6.54
C LEU A 127 -17.78 4.81 6.66
N HIS A 128 -17.26 6.02 6.90
CA HIS A 128 -15.82 6.21 7.06
C HIS A 128 -15.29 5.47 8.29
N ARG A 129 -16.01 5.54 9.40
CA ARG A 129 -15.67 4.86 10.65
C ARG A 129 -15.64 3.34 10.45
N GLU A 130 -16.70 2.78 9.87
CA GLU A 130 -16.79 1.35 9.62
C GLU A 130 -15.67 0.85 8.69
N LEU A 131 -15.32 1.64 7.66
CA LEU A 131 -14.17 1.33 6.81
C LEU A 131 -12.86 1.31 7.59
N LEU A 132 -12.61 2.31 8.45
CA LEU A 132 -11.40 2.37 9.27
C LEU A 132 -11.33 1.20 10.26
N GLU A 133 -12.43 0.83 10.89
CA GLU A 133 -12.54 -0.33 11.79
C GLU A 133 -12.25 -1.63 11.04
N ALA A 134 -12.87 -1.83 9.88
CA ALA A 134 -12.64 -3.02 9.06
C ALA A 134 -11.19 -3.12 8.60
N LEU A 135 -10.58 -2.01 8.15
CA LEU A 135 -9.14 -1.95 7.85
C LEU A 135 -8.30 -2.27 9.09
N GLY A 136 -8.73 -1.79 10.26
CA GLY A 136 -8.19 -2.08 11.60
C GLY A 136 -7.92 -3.56 11.85
N THR A 137 -8.75 -4.45 11.32
CA THR A 137 -8.63 -5.91 11.47
C THR A 137 -7.49 -6.54 10.66
N LEU A 138 -6.92 -5.79 9.71
CA LEU A 138 -5.86 -6.28 8.82
C LEU A 138 -4.47 -6.04 9.41
N PRO A 139 -3.51 -6.96 9.20
CA PRO A 139 -2.10 -6.68 9.40
C PRO A 139 -1.67 -5.43 8.61
N HIS A 140 -0.86 -4.56 9.21
CA HIS A 140 -0.47 -3.27 8.61
C HIS A 140 0.11 -3.41 7.20
N ASP A 141 0.89 -4.44 6.92
CA ASP A 141 1.43 -4.73 5.58
C ASP A 141 0.33 -4.97 4.52
N GLN A 142 -0.73 -5.68 4.90
CA GLN A 142 -1.87 -5.94 4.00
C GLN A 142 -2.68 -4.66 3.82
N ARG A 143 -2.92 -3.94 4.91
CA ARG A 143 -3.63 -2.66 4.91
C ARG A 143 -2.93 -1.63 4.02
N ALA A 144 -1.62 -1.47 4.16
CA ALA A 144 -0.81 -0.55 3.35
C ALA A 144 -0.91 -0.87 1.85
N CYS A 145 -0.92 -2.15 1.47
CA CYS A 145 -1.11 -2.55 0.07
C CYS A 145 -2.50 -2.14 -0.45
N LEU A 146 -3.57 -2.33 0.33
CA LEU A 146 -4.92 -1.90 -0.06
C LEU A 146 -5.04 -0.38 -0.12
N VAL A 147 -4.46 0.34 0.83
CA VAL A 147 -4.46 1.81 0.81
C VAL A 147 -3.80 2.31 -0.47
N LEU A 148 -2.62 1.80 -0.82
CA LEU A 148 -1.91 2.26 -2.02
C LEU A 148 -2.63 1.86 -3.32
N VAL A 149 -3.07 0.60 -3.45
CA VAL A 149 -3.63 0.10 -4.71
C VAL A 149 -5.10 0.46 -4.87
N ASP A 150 -5.93 0.19 -3.86
CA ASP A 150 -7.38 0.27 -3.97
C ASP A 150 -7.91 1.67 -3.65
N MET A 151 -7.24 2.42 -2.76
CA MET A 151 -7.72 3.76 -2.35
C MET A 151 -6.95 4.89 -3.03
N GLN A 152 -5.63 4.75 -3.19
CA GLN A 152 -4.82 5.75 -3.90
C GLN A 152 -4.68 5.46 -5.41
N GLY A 153 -5.13 4.29 -5.87
CA GLY A 153 -5.15 3.93 -7.29
C GLY A 153 -3.78 3.64 -7.89
N TYR A 154 -2.74 3.37 -7.07
CA TYR A 154 -1.42 3.09 -7.59
C TYR A 154 -1.38 1.76 -8.36
N PRO A 155 -0.70 1.71 -9.52
CA PRO A 155 -0.38 0.45 -10.16
C PRO A 155 0.39 -0.46 -9.19
N VAL A 156 0.14 -1.77 -9.27
CA VAL A 156 0.81 -2.76 -8.40
C VAL A 156 2.34 -2.65 -8.44
N ALA A 157 2.91 -2.35 -9.61
CA ALA A 157 4.35 -2.16 -9.78
C ALA A 157 4.87 -0.89 -9.06
N GLU A 158 4.05 0.15 -8.94
CA GLU A 158 4.38 1.35 -8.19
C GLU A 158 4.23 1.14 -6.69
N ALA A 159 3.13 0.52 -6.24
CA ALA A 159 2.96 0.14 -4.84
C ALA A 159 4.11 -0.77 -4.34
N ALA A 160 4.61 -1.66 -5.20
CA ALA A 160 5.78 -2.49 -4.90
C ALA A 160 7.06 -1.67 -4.67
N ARG A 161 7.31 -0.64 -5.50
CA ARG A 161 8.44 0.28 -5.32
C ARG A 161 8.30 1.16 -4.08
N VAL A 162 7.07 1.56 -3.76
CA VAL A 162 6.75 2.34 -2.55
C VAL A 162 7.02 1.51 -1.29
N LEU A 163 6.52 0.28 -1.25
CA LEU A 163 6.63 -0.60 -0.09
C LEU A 163 7.95 -1.39 0.00
N ASP A 164 8.82 -1.25 -0.99
CA ASP A 164 10.07 -2.01 -1.14
C ASP A 164 9.87 -3.54 -1.02
N VAL A 165 8.89 -4.06 -1.76
CA VAL A 165 8.59 -5.50 -1.82
C VAL A 165 8.32 -5.99 -3.24
N PRO A 166 8.46 -7.29 -3.53
CA PRO A 166 8.12 -7.83 -4.84
C PRO A 166 6.66 -7.57 -5.25
N THR A 167 6.40 -7.40 -6.55
CA THR A 167 5.05 -7.20 -7.09
C THR A 167 4.10 -8.35 -6.75
N GLY A 168 4.61 -9.59 -6.71
CA GLY A 168 3.85 -10.76 -6.26
C GLY A 168 3.40 -10.65 -4.80
N THR A 169 4.24 -10.08 -3.93
CA THR A 169 3.92 -9.83 -2.53
C THR A 169 2.75 -8.84 -2.41
N VAL A 170 2.78 -7.73 -3.16
CA VAL A 170 1.66 -6.77 -3.21
C VAL A 170 0.37 -7.46 -3.64
N LYS A 171 0.39 -8.21 -4.75
CA LYS A 171 -0.80 -8.95 -5.24
C LYS A 171 -1.35 -9.90 -4.17
N SER A 172 -0.48 -10.68 -3.53
CA SER A 172 -0.89 -11.63 -2.49
C SER A 172 -1.44 -10.96 -1.22
N ARG A 173 -0.90 -9.80 -0.84
CA ARG A 173 -1.35 -9.01 0.31
C ARG A 173 -2.68 -8.35 0.03
N CYS A 174 -2.87 -7.76 -1.15
CA CYS A 174 -4.16 -7.24 -1.60
C CYS A 174 -5.23 -8.33 -1.65
N ALA A 175 -4.94 -9.50 -2.24
CA ALA A 175 -5.90 -10.59 -2.33
C ALA A 175 -6.36 -11.07 -0.93
N ARG A 176 -5.41 -11.29 -0.01
CA ARG A 176 -5.72 -11.68 1.37
C ARG A 176 -6.45 -10.60 2.15
N GLY A 177 -6.06 -9.34 2.00
CA GLY A 177 -6.72 -8.20 2.61
C GLY A 177 -8.18 -8.09 2.16
N ARG A 178 -8.44 -8.13 0.85
CA ARG A 178 -9.81 -8.09 0.31
C ARG A 178 -10.66 -9.27 0.78
N ALA A 179 -10.10 -10.48 0.83
CA ALA A 179 -10.80 -11.66 1.33
C ALA A 179 -11.23 -11.52 2.80
N ARG A 180 -10.41 -10.86 3.63
CA ARG A 180 -10.73 -10.55 5.03
C ARG A 180 -11.76 -9.43 5.19
N LEU A 181 -11.69 -8.41 4.34
CA LEU A 181 -12.64 -7.29 4.38
C LEU A 181 -14.01 -7.64 3.81
N LEU A 182 -14.07 -8.56 2.84
CA LEU A 182 -15.32 -8.91 2.15
C LEU A 182 -16.47 -9.23 3.12
N PRO A 183 -16.35 -10.16 4.10
CA PRO A 183 -17.45 -10.43 5.03
C PRO A 183 -17.82 -9.23 5.91
N LEU A 184 -16.89 -8.31 6.18
CA LEU A 184 -17.10 -7.13 7.03
C LEU A 184 -17.77 -5.97 6.28
N LEU A 185 -17.69 -5.92 4.96
CA LEU A 185 -18.17 -4.78 4.16
C LEU A 185 -19.28 -5.18 3.17
N THR A 186 -19.78 -6.41 3.23
CA THR A 186 -20.77 -6.90 2.25
C THR A 186 -22.11 -6.17 2.36
N HIS A 187 -22.55 -5.79 3.56
CA HIS A 187 -23.78 -5.02 3.77
C HIS A 187 -23.69 -3.58 3.23
N LEU A 188 -22.48 -3.08 2.99
CA LEU A 188 -22.23 -1.78 2.36
C LEU A 188 -22.31 -1.82 0.84
N ARG A 189 -22.47 -3.01 0.23
CA ARG A 189 -22.86 -3.10 -1.18
C ARG A 189 -24.30 -2.60 -1.29
N THR A 190 -24.47 -1.30 -1.56
CA THR A 190 -25.72 -0.78 -2.10
C THR A 190 -26.11 -1.68 -3.28
N GLU A 191 -27.32 -2.25 -3.23
CA GLU A 191 -27.87 -3.05 -4.31
C GLU A 191 -27.68 -2.29 -5.62
N ALA A 192 -26.74 -2.73 -6.45
CA ALA A 192 -26.59 -2.20 -7.78
C ALA A 192 -27.92 -2.44 -8.50
N PRO A 193 -28.56 -1.42 -9.12
CA PRO A 193 -29.80 -1.65 -9.85
C PRO A 193 -29.54 -2.78 -10.86
N PRO A 194 -30.48 -3.73 -11.02
CA PRO A 194 -30.28 -4.88 -11.89
C PRO A 194 -29.86 -4.35 -13.27
N ARG A 195 -28.70 -4.81 -13.77
CA ARG A 195 -28.29 -4.55 -15.14
C ARG A 195 -29.46 -4.98 -16.00
N ARG A 196 -30.08 -4.03 -16.70
CA ARG A 196 -31.14 -4.28 -17.67
C ARG A 196 -30.60 -5.31 -18.65
N GLU A 197 -31.02 -6.56 -18.46
CA GLU A 197 -30.74 -7.64 -19.38
C GLU A 197 -31.33 -7.24 -20.74
N ASN A 198 -30.49 -7.35 -21.77
CA ASN A 198 -30.74 -6.83 -23.10
C ASN A 198 -32.14 -7.21 -23.59
N LEU A 199 -32.98 -6.19 -23.80
CA LEU A 199 -34.20 -6.28 -24.59
C LEU A 199 -33.82 -6.79 -25.98
N ARG A 200 -33.92 -8.11 -26.19
CA ARG A 200 -33.89 -8.71 -27.51
C ARG A 200 -35.09 -8.16 -28.27
N VAL A 201 -34.85 -7.12 -29.05
CA VAL A 201 -35.74 -6.73 -30.15
C VAL A 201 -35.75 -7.91 -31.12
N THR A 202 -36.78 -8.74 -31.03
CA THR A 202 -37.14 -9.69 -32.07
C THR A 202 -37.80 -8.89 -33.18
N GLY A 203 -36.95 -8.34 -34.07
CA GLY A 203 -37.39 -7.84 -35.36
C GLY A 203 -37.89 -9.02 -36.18
N LYS A 204 -39.22 -9.19 -36.19
CA LYS A 204 -39.93 -10.04 -37.12
C LYS A 204 -40.02 -9.27 -38.44
N ASP A 205 -39.12 -9.56 -39.38
CA ASP A 205 -39.28 -9.19 -40.79
C ASP A 205 -39.87 -10.38 -41.54
N ASP A 206 -41.13 -10.22 -41.94
CA ASP A 206 -41.83 -11.06 -42.89
C ASP A 206 -41.35 -10.69 -44.30
N GLY A 207 -40.82 -11.63 -45.10
CA GLY A 207 -40.39 -11.28 -46.46
C GLY A 207 -39.66 -12.32 -47.31
N LYS A 208 -40.37 -13.40 -47.67
CA LYS A 208 -40.45 -13.99 -49.03
C LYS A 208 -39.17 -14.37 -49.80
N GLU A 209 -38.98 -15.69 -49.87
CA GLU A 209 -38.57 -16.53 -51.01
C GLU A 209 -37.98 -15.85 -52.27
N ASN A 210 -36.76 -16.24 -52.65
CA ASN A 210 -36.52 -16.69 -54.02
C ASN A 210 -35.42 -17.77 -54.08
N SER A 211 -35.75 -18.82 -54.83
CA SER A 211 -34.93 -19.94 -55.26
C SER A 211 -33.81 -19.53 -56.23
N GLY A 212 -32.66 -20.17 -56.11
CA GLY A 212 -31.57 -20.12 -57.10
C GLY A 212 -30.59 -21.26 -56.84
N SER A 213 -30.54 -22.18 -57.78
CA SER A 213 -29.88 -23.50 -57.81
C SER A 213 -28.36 -23.45 -58.01
N GLU A 214 -27.71 -24.58 -57.67
CA GLU A 214 -26.43 -25.09 -58.23
C GLU A 214 -25.16 -24.29 -57.84
N ASP A 215 -23.99 -24.85 -57.52
CA ASP A 215 -23.36 -26.11 -57.88
C ASP A 215 -22.16 -26.42 -56.95
N ASP A 216 -21.83 -27.70 -56.91
CA ASP A 216 -20.53 -28.36 -56.72
C ASP A 216 -19.52 -28.07 -55.58
N SER A 217 -19.06 -29.22 -55.07
CA SER A 217 -17.68 -29.55 -54.71
C SER A 217 -17.07 -29.19 -53.35
N ARG A 218 -16.99 -30.24 -52.52
CA ARG A 218 -15.75 -30.81 -51.91
C ARG A 218 -14.80 -29.83 -51.20
N ASN A 219 -14.66 -29.94 -49.88
CA ASN A 219 -13.46 -30.56 -49.28
C ASN A 219 -13.56 -30.78 -47.75
N SER A 220 -12.84 -31.80 -47.32
CA SER A 220 -12.76 -32.46 -46.01
C SER A 220 -12.37 -31.59 -44.80
N ALA A 221 -12.92 -31.97 -43.64
CA ALA A 221 -12.30 -31.80 -42.32
C ALA A 221 -11.25 -32.94 -42.06
N PRO A 222 -10.61 -33.06 -40.88
CA PRO A 222 -10.04 -32.07 -39.96
C PRO A 222 -8.56 -32.38 -39.61
N GLY A 223 -7.75 -31.37 -39.28
CA GLY A 223 -6.36 -31.54 -38.84
C GLY A 223 -6.15 -31.12 -37.39
N ARG A 224 -6.32 -32.06 -36.45
CA ARG A 224 -5.81 -31.96 -35.08
C ARG A 224 -4.28 -31.94 -35.13
N ASN A 225 -3.62 -31.08 -34.34
CA ASN A 225 -2.29 -31.44 -33.86
C ASN A 225 -2.02 -31.00 -32.42
N ARG A 226 -1.49 -31.97 -31.69
CA ARG A 226 -1.34 -32.09 -30.24
C ARG A 226 0.11 -32.55 -30.05
N THR A 227 0.94 -31.77 -29.36
CA THR A 227 2.26 -32.18 -28.88
C THR A 227 2.43 -31.57 -27.49
N GLN A 228 2.36 -32.35 -26.40
CA GLN A 228 3.49 -33.04 -25.76
C GLN A 228 4.66 -32.06 -25.54
N GLY A 229 4.99 -31.64 -24.32
CA GLY A 229 5.25 -32.45 -23.13
C GLY A 229 6.69 -32.12 -22.74
N THR A 230 6.90 -31.20 -21.81
CA THR A 230 8.25 -30.87 -21.32
C THR A 230 8.37 -31.31 -19.86
N THR A 231 9.37 -32.15 -19.68
CA THR A 231 9.75 -32.96 -18.55
C THR A 231 10.32 -32.14 -17.39
N VAL A 232 9.91 -32.49 -16.18
CA VAL A 232 10.48 -32.06 -14.89
C VAL A 232 11.72 -32.90 -14.58
N PRO A 233 12.86 -32.32 -14.16
CA PRO A 233 13.91 -33.07 -13.46
C PRO A 233 13.72 -33.03 -11.92
N PRO A 234 14.12 -34.10 -11.20
CA PRO A 234 13.71 -34.36 -9.81
C PRO A 234 14.60 -33.70 -8.74
N ALA A 235 14.05 -33.71 -7.52
CA ALA A 235 14.59 -33.25 -6.26
C ALA A 235 15.84 -34.02 -5.77
N ALA A 236 16.68 -33.32 -5.01
CA ALA A 236 17.75 -33.92 -4.21
C ALA A 236 17.57 -33.49 -2.74
N GLU A 237 17.48 -34.49 -1.85
CA GLU A 237 17.65 -34.41 -0.39
C GLU A 237 18.73 -35.44 0.02
N PRO A 238 19.15 -35.55 1.29
CA PRO A 238 19.81 -34.57 2.13
C PRO A 238 21.22 -35.07 2.55
N LYS A 239 22.07 -34.21 3.13
CA LYS A 239 23.30 -34.64 3.82
C LYS A 239 23.29 -34.16 5.26
N ASP A 240 23.47 -35.11 6.16
CA ASP A 240 23.46 -34.99 7.61
C ASP A 240 24.89 -34.97 8.18
N ALA A 241 24.99 -34.44 9.40
CA ALA A 241 26.02 -34.60 10.44
C ALA A 241 27.42 -33.97 10.29
N GLY A 242 27.72 -33.06 11.23
CA GLY A 242 29.08 -32.62 11.57
C GLY A 242 29.10 -31.55 12.68
N SER A 243 28.89 -31.96 13.94
CA SER A 243 29.09 -31.11 15.13
C SER A 243 30.56 -30.69 15.30
N PRO A 244 30.84 -29.51 15.89
CA PRO A 244 32.21 -29.07 16.18
C PRO A 244 32.77 -29.71 17.48
N PRO A 245 34.09 -29.93 17.60
CA PRO A 245 34.68 -30.36 18.85
C PRO A 245 34.91 -29.18 19.79
N ASP A 246 34.50 -29.43 21.03
CA ASP A 246 34.85 -28.77 22.28
C ASP A 246 36.35 -28.98 22.58
N THR A 247 37.09 -27.90 22.86
CA THR A 247 38.38 -27.97 23.54
C THR A 247 38.35 -27.00 24.71
N GLY A 248 38.33 -27.58 25.90
CA GLY A 248 38.27 -26.94 27.20
C GLY A 248 39.55 -26.19 27.65
N PRO A 249 39.65 -25.91 28.97
CA PRO A 249 40.27 -24.70 29.49
C PRO A 249 41.74 -24.88 29.87
N SER A 250 42.46 -23.77 30.01
CA SER A 250 43.71 -23.72 30.77
C SER A 250 43.83 -22.40 31.52
N ASP A 251 43.75 -22.57 32.84
CA ASP A 251 44.30 -21.75 33.91
C ASP A 251 45.68 -21.14 33.60
N SER A 252 45.89 -19.88 34.00
CA SER A 252 46.80 -19.56 35.12
C SER A 252 47.26 -18.10 35.14
N ALA A 253 46.98 -17.49 36.29
CA ALA A 253 47.93 -16.74 37.13
C ALA A 253 48.51 -15.39 36.66
N ALA A 254 48.03 -14.35 37.37
CA ALA A 254 48.81 -13.45 38.21
C ALA A 254 49.95 -12.61 37.60
N VAL A 255 49.81 -11.28 37.69
CA VAL A 255 50.85 -10.39 38.25
C VAL A 255 50.19 -9.14 38.87
N LYS A 256 50.48 -8.90 40.15
CA LYS A 256 50.33 -7.64 40.90
C LYS A 256 51.34 -6.61 40.39
N ASN A 257 50.94 -5.33 40.35
CA ASN A 257 51.70 -4.11 40.72
C ASN A 257 50.80 -2.92 40.32
N GLY A 258 50.54 -1.86 41.09
CA GLY A 258 51.29 -1.24 42.18
C GLY A 258 51.63 0.20 41.78
N GLY A 259 51.01 1.19 42.44
CA GLY A 259 51.34 2.64 42.36
C GLY A 259 50.61 3.40 41.24
N GLY A 260 50.08 4.61 41.40
CA GLY A 260 50.28 5.65 42.42
C GLY A 260 50.58 6.99 41.72
N ARG A 261 50.03 8.09 42.29
CA ARG A 261 50.18 9.53 41.92
C ARG A 261 49.22 10.00 40.84
N ALA A 262 48.71 11.23 40.87
CA ALA A 262 48.58 12.30 41.85
C ALA A 262 47.54 13.27 41.25
#